data_AF-A0A924L855-F1
#
_entry.id   AF-A0A924L855-F1
#
_cell.length_a   1.000
_cell.length_b   1.000
_cell.length_c   1.000
_cell.angle_alpha   90.00
_cell.angle_beta   90.00
_cell.angle_gamma   90.00
#
_symmetry.space_group_name_H-M   'P 1'
#
loop_
_entity.id
_entity.type
_entity.pdbx_description
1 polymer ?
#
loop_
_entity_poly.entity_id
_entity_poly.type
_entity_poly.pdbx_seq_one_letter_code
_entity_poly.pdbx_strand_id
1 'polypeptide(L)'
;MLFMATLGFAVNFWAWALLSPLGPLFRETGTLGDLSESDVALLVAVPVIVGSLGRIVVGGLTDRYGGRVMFPLVSAATIVPILFIGLFAQTSYPALLVGGFFLGIAGTSFAVGVPFVNAWFPPERRGFAVGVFGAGMGGTAISALTTVKLYSDVGHRVPFALTAIALGLYAVLAWFVMRDAPGRSVPTTSLMSRLSANARLAITWQASVLYAVAFGG
;
A
#
# COMPACT_ATOMS: atom_id res chain seq x y z
N MET A 1 -7.27 6.77 16.97
CA MET A 1 -7.18 5.61 16.05
C MET A 1 -7.28 6.02 14.59
N LEU A 2 -8.26 6.84 14.21
CA LEU A 2 -8.36 7.38 12.84
C LEU A 2 -7.05 8.04 12.36
N PHE A 3 -6.51 9.00 13.11
CA PHE A 3 -5.24 9.65 12.75
C PHE A 3 -4.09 8.65 12.52
N MET A 4 -3.91 7.70 13.44
CA MET A 4 -2.87 6.65 13.31
C MET A 4 -3.08 5.80 12.05
N ALA A 5 -4.32 5.43 11.75
CA ALA A 5 -4.64 4.67 10.53
C ALA A 5 -4.39 5.50 9.27
N THR A 6 -4.78 6.78 9.26
CA THR A 6 -4.53 7.71 8.13
C THR A 6 -3.03 7.93 7.92
N LEU A 7 -2.28 8.18 8.99
CA LEU A 7 -0.82 8.35 8.94
C LEU A 7 -0.15 7.08 8.40
N GLY A 8 -0.54 5.92 8.92
CA GLY A 8 -0.06 4.64 8.43
C GLY A 8 -0.34 4.45 6.96
N PHE A 9 -1.58 4.69 6.55
CA PHE A 9 -1.98 4.60 5.17
C PHE A 9 -1.16 5.53 4.26
N ALA A 10 -0.89 6.77 4.70
CA ALA A 10 -0.01 7.71 4.00
C ALA A 10 1.42 7.21 3.84
N VAL A 11 2.04 6.70 4.91
CA VAL A 11 3.41 6.21 4.84
C VAL A 11 3.52 4.95 3.97
N ASN A 12 2.54 4.04 4.05
CA ASN A 12 2.50 2.85 3.20
C ASN A 12 2.21 3.20 1.73
N PHE A 13 1.37 4.20 1.44
CA PHE A 13 1.09 4.63 0.07
C PHE A 13 2.24 5.44 -0.54
N TRP A 14 2.99 6.18 0.28
CA TRP A 14 4.25 6.78 -0.15
C TRP A 14 5.23 5.70 -0.58
N ALA A 15 5.46 4.69 0.27
CA ALA A 15 6.26 3.51 -0.04
C ALA A 15 5.83 2.81 -1.33
N TRP A 16 4.54 2.50 -1.44
CA TRP A 16 3.97 1.80 -2.59
C TRP A 16 4.20 2.55 -3.91
N ALA A 17 4.14 3.88 -3.88
CA ALA A 17 4.28 4.74 -5.04
C ALA A 17 5.73 5.19 -5.33
N LEU A 18 6.75 4.67 -4.63
CA LEU A 18 8.15 5.10 -4.83
C LEU A 18 8.66 4.84 -6.25
N LEU A 19 8.27 3.72 -6.88
CA LEU A 19 8.74 3.37 -8.23
C LEU A 19 8.06 4.19 -9.33
N SER A 20 6.84 4.70 -9.09
CA SER A 20 6.04 5.41 -10.08
C SER A 20 6.76 6.61 -10.72
N PRO A 21 7.30 7.57 -9.95
CA PRO A 21 8.01 8.70 -10.54
C PRO A 21 9.44 8.36 -10.99
N LEU A 22 10.02 7.25 -10.53
CA LEU A 22 11.37 6.81 -10.91
C LEU A 22 11.40 6.07 -12.25
N GLY A 23 10.31 5.41 -12.66
CA GLY A 23 10.25 4.69 -13.93
C GLY A 23 10.58 5.58 -15.14
N PRO A 24 9.90 6.73 -15.33
CA PRO A 24 10.24 7.69 -16.39
C PRO A 24 11.67 8.21 -16.29
N LEU A 25 12.16 8.50 -15.07
CA LEU A 25 13.53 8.96 -14.84
C LEU A 25 14.57 7.94 -15.30
N PHE A 26 14.39 6.66 -14.97
CA PHE A 26 15.34 5.60 -15.38
C PHE A 26 15.40 5.43 -16.89
N ARG A 27 14.26 5.63 -17.57
CA ARG A 27 14.20 5.63 -19.02
C ARG A 27 14.90 6.84 -19.62
N GLU A 28 14.63 8.05 -19.12
CA GLU A 28 15.25 9.29 -19.61
C GLU A 28 16.78 9.28 -19.46
N THR A 29 17.26 8.76 -18.33
CA THR A 29 18.69 8.72 -18.01
C THR A 29 19.43 7.51 -18.62
N GLY A 30 18.70 6.54 -19.18
CA GLY A 30 19.29 5.29 -19.70
C GLY A 30 19.97 4.43 -18.65
N THR A 31 19.66 4.59 -17.35
CA THR A 31 20.39 3.89 -16.27
C THR A 31 20.25 2.38 -16.34
N LEU A 32 19.16 1.91 -16.96
CA LEU A 32 18.78 0.51 -17.09
C LEU A 32 18.88 0.01 -18.54
N GLY A 33 19.56 0.77 -19.40
CA GLY A 33 19.53 0.59 -20.86
C GLY A 33 18.30 1.23 -21.50
N ASP A 34 17.99 0.82 -22.73
CA ASP A 34 16.81 1.30 -23.46
C ASP A 34 15.54 0.65 -22.90
N LEU A 35 14.80 1.43 -22.10
CA LEU A 35 13.47 1.05 -21.63
C LEU A 35 12.40 1.58 -22.58
N SER A 36 11.44 0.73 -22.94
CA SER A 36 10.23 1.15 -23.65
C SER A 36 9.22 1.81 -22.70
N GLU A 37 8.22 2.50 -23.26
CA GLU A 37 7.04 2.96 -22.49
C GLU A 37 6.36 1.79 -21.76
N SER A 38 6.29 0.64 -22.43
CA SER A 38 5.68 -0.57 -21.90
C SER A 38 6.44 -1.12 -20.69
N ASP A 39 7.77 -0.98 -20.66
CA ASP A 39 8.58 -1.41 -19.52
C ASP A 39 8.37 -0.52 -18.30
N VAL A 40 8.29 0.79 -18.51
CA VAL A 40 7.94 1.74 -17.44
C VAL A 40 6.54 1.46 -16.93
N ALA A 41 5.57 1.25 -17.83
CA ALA A 41 4.21 0.90 -17.46
C ALA A 41 4.14 -0.40 -16.65
N LEU A 42 4.89 -1.44 -17.06
CA LEU A 42 4.96 -2.71 -16.33
C LEU A 42 5.56 -2.52 -14.94
N LEU A 43 6.65 -1.75 -14.81
CA LEU A 43 7.29 -1.46 -13.53
C LEU A 43 6.33 -0.80 -12.53
N VAL A 44 5.43 0.06 -13.00
CA VAL A 44 4.39 0.69 -12.16
C VAL A 44 3.20 -0.25 -11.93
N ALA A 45 2.82 -1.05 -12.92
CA ALA A 45 1.66 -1.95 -12.83
C ALA A 45 1.89 -3.13 -11.88
N VAL A 46 3.09 -3.70 -11.84
CA VAL A 46 3.41 -4.87 -10.99
C VAL A 46 3.07 -4.63 -9.51
N PRO A 47 3.56 -3.60 -8.81
CA PRO A 47 3.19 -3.34 -7.42
C PRO A 47 1.68 -3.11 -7.25
N VAL A 48 1.01 -2.56 -8.27
CA VAL A 48 -0.44 -2.28 -8.21
C VAL A 48 -1.26 -3.55 -8.28
N ILE A 49 -0.93 -4.45 -9.20
CA ILE A 49 -1.59 -5.75 -9.37
C ILE A 49 -1.34 -6.61 -8.12
N VAL A 50 -0.10 -6.70 -7.66
CA VAL A 50 0.25 -7.51 -6.48
C VAL A 50 -0.41 -6.95 -5.23
N GLY A 51 -0.43 -5.63 -5.06
CA GLY A 51 -1.16 -5.00 -3.95
C GLY A 51 -2.66 -5.29 -4.00
N SER A 52 -3.27 -5.25 -5.18
CA SER A 52 -4.70 -5.54 -5.36
C SER A 52 -5.06 -6.99 -5.03
N LEU A 53 -4.28 -7.96 -5.52
CA LEU A 53 -4.46 -9.37 -5.18
C LEU A 53 -4.15 -9.63 -3.69
N GLY A 54 -3.08 -9.02 -3.18
CA GLY A 54 -2.65 -9.12 -1.80
C GLY A 54 -3.70 -8.61 -0.80
N ARG A 55 -4.56 -7.65 -1.18
CA ARG A 55 -5.67 -7.16 -0.34
C ARG A 55 -6.65 -8.26 0.04
N ILE A 56 -6.85 -9.29 -0.78
CA ILE A 56 -7.74 -10.41 -0.45
C ILE A 56 -7.15 -11.22 0.71
N VAL A 57 -5.85 -11.54 0.62
CA VAL A 57 -5.14 -12.31 1.65
C VAL A 57 -4.98 -11.50 2.92
N VAL A 58 -4.46 -10.28 2.81
CA VAL A 58 -4.21 -9.38 3.96
C VAL A 58 -5.52 -8.94 4.60
N GLY A 59 -6.61 -8.77 3.84
CA GLY A 59 -7.94 -8.54 4.39
C GLY A 59 -8.41 -9.70 5.26
N GLY A 60 -8.28 -10.94 4.78
CA GLY A 60 -8.57 -12.13 5.58
C GLY A 60 -7.70 -12.26 6.84
N LEU A 61 -6.42 -11.92 6.75
CA LEU A 61 -5.53 -11.86 7.92
C LEU A 61 -5.94 -10.73 8.88
N THR A 62 -6.41 -9.60 8.38
CA THR A 62 -6.92 -8.48 9.18
C THR A 62 -8.18 -8.84 9.92
N ASP A 63 -9.09 -9.58 9.31
CA ASP A 63 -10.27 -10.08 10.02
C ASP A 63 -9.87 -10.91 11.25
N ARG A 64 -8.84 -11.76 11.09
CA ARG A 64 -8.34 -12.64 12.16
C ARG A 64 -7.51 -11.91 13.21
N TYR A 65 -6.51 -11.14 12.80
CA TYR A 65 -5.52 -10.54 13.71
C TYR A 65 -5.83 -9.09 14.09
N GLY A 66 -6.59 -8.37 13.27
CA GLY A 66 -7.04 -6.99 13.50
C GLY A 66 -6.07 -5.96 12.95
N GLY A 67 -6.61 -4.75 12.72
CA GLY A 67 -5.79 -3.64 12.22
C GLY A 67 -4.68 -3.23 13.18
N ARG A 68 -4.87 -3.39 14.51
CA ARG A 68 -3.83 -3.11 15.51
C ARG A 68 -2.52 -3.85 15.25
N VAL A 69 -2.62 -5.12 14.86
CA VAL A 69 -1.46 -5.98 14.58
C VAL A 69 -1.06 -5.89 13.12
N MET A 70 -2.03 -5.87 12.21
CA MET A 70 -1.73 -5.90 10.77
C MET A 70 -1.09 -4.62 10.24
N PHE A 71 -1.45 -3.43 10.74
CA PHE A 71 -0.82 -2.18 10.30
C PHE A 71 0.70 -2.15 10.52
N PRO A 72 1.21 -2.34 11.76
CA PRO A 72 2.65 -2.33 11.99
C PRO A 72 3.36 -3.48 11.28
N LEU A 73 2.74 -4.66 11.17
CA LEU A 73 3.35 -5.79 10.44
C LEU A 73 3.48 -5.52 8.94
N VAL A 74 2.43 -5.01 8.29
CA VAL A 74 2.48 -4.64 6.86
C VAL A 74 3.56 -3.58 6.65
N SER A 75 3.61 -2.54 7.48
CA SER A 75 4.62 -1.49 7.37
C SER A 75 6.04 -1.98 7.59
N ALA A 76 6.26 -2.84 8.58
CA ALA A 76 7.56 -3.45 8.82
C ALA A 76 7.97 -4.38 7.66
N ALA A 77 7.04 -5.19 7.15
CA ALA A 77 7.29 -6.08 6.01
C ALA A 77 7.65 -5.31 4.74
N THR A 78 7.06 -4.12 4.53
CA THR A 78 7.36 -3.23 3.40
C THR A 78 8.78 -2.65 3.43
N ILE A 79 9.44 -2.59 4.59
CA ILE A 79 10.82 -2.07 4.67
C ILE A 79 11.78 -2.94 3.84
N VAL A 80 11.59 -4.26 3.85
CA VAL A 80 12.47 -5.21 3.13
C VAL A 80 12.52 -4.92 1.63
N PRO A 81 11.40 -4.89 0.88
CA PRO A 81 11.45 -4.57 -0.55
C PRO A 81 11.94 -3.15 -0.85
N ILE A 82 11.66 -2.16 0.02
CA ILE A 82 12.19 -0.80 -0.19
C ILE A 82 13.70 -0.76 -0.11
N LEU A 83 14.28 -1.38 0.93
CA LEU A 83 15.73 -1.44 1.08
C LEU A 83 16.37 -2.28 -0.02
N PHE A 84 15.72 -3.38 -0.43
CA PHE A 84 16.17 -4.16 -1.58
C PHE A 84 16.22 -3.31 -2.85
N ILE A 85 15.16 -2.54 -3.14
CA ILE A 85 15.13 -1.65 -4.30
C ILE A 85 16.24 -0.60 -4.18
N GLY A 86 16.32 0.09 -3.04
CA GLY A 86 17.24 1.20 -2.82
C GLY A 86 18.72 0.80 -2.85
N LEU A 87 19.06 -0.41 -2.41
CA LEU A 87 20.45 -0.84 -2.25
C LEU A 87 20.96 -1.71 -3.40
N PHE A 88 20.09 -2.49 -4.04
CA PHE A 88 20.52 -3.56 -4.95
C PHE A 88 19.82 -3.58 -6.31
N ALA A 89 18.59 -3.06 -6.42
CA ALA A 89 17.81 -3.24 -7.65
C ALA A 89 18.01 -2.16 -8.71
N GLN A 90 18.55 -0.98 -8.35
CA GLN A 90 18.53 0.22 -9.22
C GLN A 90 19.29 0.09 -10.54
N THR A 91 20.13 -0.93 -10.71
CA THR A 91 20.91 -1.18 -11.93
C THR A 91 20.39 -2.38 -12.73
N SER A 92 19.27 -3.00 -12.33
CA SER A 92 18.72 -4.19 -12.98
C SER A 92 17.20 -4.12 -13.06
N TYR A 93 16.67 -4.04 -14.27
CA TYR A 93 15.23 -4.00 -14.50
C TYR A 93 14.49 -5.23 -13.92
N PRO A 94 14.96 -6.48 -14.11
CA PRO A 94 14.37 -7.64 -13.43
C PRO A 94 14.39 -7.53 -11.90
N ALA A 95 15.47 -7.00 -11.31
CA ALA A 95 15.52 -6.78 -9.86
C ALA A 95 14.50 -5.73 -9.41
N LEU A 96 14.26 -4.68 -10.20
CA LEU A 96 13.21 -3.70 -9.91
C LEU A 96 11.81 -4.30 -10.01
N LEU A 97 11.56 -5.21 -10.95
CA LEU A 97 10.29 -5.94 -11.02
C LEU A 97 10.08 -6.83 -9.80
N VAL A 98 11.12 -7.55 -9.34
CA VAL A 98 11.06 -8.35 -8.10
C VAL A 98 10.82 -7.46 -6.88
N GLY A 99 11.54 -6.34 -6.78
CA GLY A 99 11.32 -5.36 -5.73
C GLY A 99 9.90 -4.78 -5.76
N GLY A 100 9.42 -4.39 -6.94
CA GLY A 100 8.08 -3.88 -7.18
C GLY A 100 6.98 -4.89 -6.84
N PHE A 101 7.20 -6.18 -7.14
CA PHE A 101 6.29 -7.25 -6.75
C PHE A 101 6.05 -7.23 -5.23
N PHE A 102 7.13 -7.27 -4.44
CA PHE A 102 7.02 -7.26 -2.99
C PHE A 102 6.61 -5.88 -2.43
N LEU A 103 6.90 -4.78 -3.13
CA LEU A 103 6.42 -3.44 -2.77
C LEU A 103 4.88 -3.36 -2.77
N GLY A 104 4.20 -4.24 -3.53
CA GLY A 104 2.75 -4.40 -3.49
C GLY A 104 2.18 -4.69 -2.09
N ILE A 105 2.98 -5.26 -1.17
CA ILE A 105 2.59 -5.45 0.25
C ILE A 105 2.10 -4.13 0.86
N ALA A 106 2.77 -3.01 0.57
CA ALA A 106 2.40 -1.70 1.08
C ALA A 106 0.98 -1.27 0.64
N GLY A 107 0.62 -1.60 -0.60
CA GLY A 107 -0.70 -1.34 -1.18
C GLY A 107 -1.84 -2.12 -0.52
N THR A 108 -1.53 -3.15 0.28
CA THR A 108 -2.53 -3.92 1.04
C THR A 108 -3.02 -3.20 2.31
N SER A 109 -2.32 -2.16 2.75
CA SER A 109 -2.70 -1.34 3.92
C SER A 109 -4.12 -0.76 3.83
N PHE A 110 -4.66 -0.58 2.62
CA PHE A 110 -6.06 -0.21 2.41
C PHE A 110 -7.04 -1.25 2.99
N ALA A 111 -6.80 -2.54 2.71
CA ALA A 111 -7.63 -3.65 3.20
C ALA A 111 -7.52 -3.84 4.72
N VAL A 112 -6.41 -3.37 5.31
CA VAL A 112 -6.26 -3.32 6.77
C VAL A 112 -7.07 -2.17 7.38
N GLY A 113 -6.95 -0.98 6.78
CA GLY A 113 -7.38 0.26 7.39
C GLY A 113 -8.87 0.55 7.33
N VAL A 114 -9.53 0.23 6.22
CA VAL A 114 -10.99 0.44 6.08
C VAL A 114 -11.79 -0.28 7.18
N PRO A 115 -11.66 -1.61 7.38
CA PRO A 115 -12.40 -2.30 8.44
C PRO A 115 -11.95 -1.84 9.84
N PHE A 116 -10.66 -1.54 10.02
CA PHE A 116 -10.15 -1.02 11.29
C PHE A 116 -10.82 0.30 11.67
N VAL A 117 -10.84 1.28 10.77
CA VAL A 117 -11.47 2.58 11.00
C VAL A 117 -12.97 2.42 11.19
N ASN A 118 -13.65 1.64 10.34
CA ASN A 118 -15.10 1.42 10.45
C ASN A 118 -15.54 0.84 11.80
N ALA A 119 -14.69 0.04 12.45
CA ALA A 119 -14.98 -0.54 13.75
C ALA A 119 -15.00 0.50 14.89
N TRP A 120 -14.34 1.66 14.71
CA TRP A 120 -14.28 2.73 15.72
C TRP A 120 -15.40 3.76 15.62
N PHE A 121 -16.21 3.74 14.54
CA PHE A 121 -17.22 4.77 14.29
C PHE A 121 -18.62 4.16 14.08
N PRO A 122 -19.67 4.84 14.59
CA PRO A 122 -21.04 4.43 14.36
C PRO A 122 -21.42 4.60 12.88
N PRO A 123 -22.43 3.86 12.36
CA PRO A 123 -22.76 3.79 10.94
C PRO A 123 -22.90 5.16 10.25
N GLU A 124 -23.47 6.14 10.94
CA GLU A 124 -23.77 7.48 10.43
C GLU A 124 -22.49 8.32 10.21
N ARG A 125 -21.37 7.95 10.85
CA ARG A 125 -20.08 8.64 10.76
C ARG A 125 -19.01 7.88 9.99
N ARG A 126 -19.30 6.64 9.56
CA ARG A 126 -18.32 5.81 8.83
C ARG A 126 -17.88 6.45 7.52
N GLY A 127 -18.79 7.10 6.79
CA GLY A 127 -18.45 7.80 5.55
C GLY A 127 -17.38 8.87 5.76
N PHE A 128 -17.56 9.74 6.76
CA PHE A 128 -16.56 10.76 7.11
C PHE A 128 -15.23 10.12 7.55
N ALA A 129 -15.28 9.11 8.43
CA ALA A 129 -14.08 8.46 8.94
C ALA A 129 -13.27 7.77 7.82
N VAL A 130 -13.95 7.07 6.91
CA VAL A 130 -13.31 6.45 5.73
C VAL A 130 -12.79 7.52 4.77
N GLY A 131 -13.46 8.66 4.62
CA GLY A 131 -12.96 9.79 3.85
C GLY A 131 -11.65 10.36 4.40
N VAL A 132 -11.59 10.62 5.72
CA VAL A 132 -10.35 11.08 6.40
C VAL A 132 -9.26 10.01 6.34
N PHE A 133 -9.61 8.74 6.44
CA PHE A 133 -8.67 7.65 6.19
C PHE A 133 -8.15 7.68 4.75
N GLY A 134 -9.03 7.85 3.78
CA GLY A 134 -8.72 7.95 2.35
C GLY A 134 -7.79 9.11 2.00
N ALA A 135 -7.77 10.20 2.78
CA ALA A 135 -6.78 11.27 2.63
C ALA A 135 -5.32 10.77 2.76
N GLY A 136 -5.10 9.63 3.41
CA GLY A 136 -3.78 8.99 3.42
C GLY A 136 -3.31 8.50 2.04
N MET A 137 -4.18 8.43 1.01
CA MET A 137 -3.69 8.27 -0.36
C MET A 137 -2.74 9.40 -0.78
N GLY A 138 -2.76 10.55 -0.10
CA GLY A 138 -1.79 11.64 -0.28
C GLY A 138 -0.32 11.21 -0.15
N GLY A 139 -0.03 10.03 0.40
CA GLY A 139 1.30 9.41 0.30
C GLY A 139 1.81 9.29 -1.14
N THR A 140 0.94 9.02 -2.11
CA THR A 140 1.33 8.97 -3.53
C THR A 140 1.76 10.34 -4.05
N ALA A 141 1.10 11.41 -3.60
CA ALA A 141 1.48 12.79 -3.91
C ALA A 141 2.83 13.15 -3.27
N ILE A 142 3.09 12.71 -2.03
CA ILE A 142 4.41 12.84 -1.41
C ILE A 142 5.47 12.17 -2.28
N SER A 143 5.22 10.94 -2.76
CA SER A 143 6.15 10.26 -3.67
C SER A 143 6.38 11.07 -4.94
N ALA A 144 5.31 11.46 -5.64
CA ALA A 144 5.40 12.17 -6.92
C ALA A 144 6.17 13.49 -6.82
N LEU A 145 6.00 14.23 -5.71
CA LEU A 145 6.61 15.55 -5.53
C LEU A 145 8.03 15.51 -4.95
N THR A 146 8.42 14.43 -4.26
CA THR A 146 9.69 14.39 -3.51
C THR A 146 10.68 13.35 -4.04
N THR A 147 10.22 12.22 -4.58
CA THR A 147 11.08 11.06 -4.84
C THR A 147 12.16 11.36 -5.88
N VAL A 148 11.81 11.95 -7.03
CA VAL A 148 12.80 12.26 -8.09
C VAL A 148 13.81 13.29 -7.61
N LYS A 149 13.36 14.35 -6.92
CA LYS A 149 14.25 15.37 -6.38
C LYS A 149 15.24 14.79 -5.37
N LEU A 150 14.77 13.94 -4.46
CA LEU A 150 15.63 13.27 -3.48
C LEU A 150 16.61 12.32 -4.17
N TYR A 151 16.16 11.58 -5.19
CA TYR A 151 16.98 10.65 -5.94
C TYR A 151 18.12 11.36 -6.69
N SER A 152 17.80 12.42 -7.43
CA SER A 152 18.74 13.11 -8.32
C SER A 152 19.63 14.12 -7.60
N ASP A 153 19.08 14.92 -6.69
CA ASP A 153 19.81 16.07 -6.10
C ASP A 153 20.58 15.68 -4.82
N VAL A 154 20.09 14.69 -4.07
CA VAL A 154 20.63 14.33 -2.75
C VAL A 154 21.33 12.98 -2.80
N GLY A 155 20.70 11.99 -3.42
CA GLY A 155 21.33 10.72 -3.73
C GLY A 155 20.33 9.59 -3.95
N HIS A 156 20.69 8.70 -4.88
CA HIS A 156 19.89 7.56 -5.33
C HIS A 156 19.31 6.64 -4.22
N ARG A 157 19.95 6.55 -3.05
CA ARG A 157 19.51 5.74 -1.90
C ARG A 157 18.60 6.47 -0.93
N VAL A 158 18.61 7.81 -0.95
CA VAL A 158 17.94 8.68 0.03
C VAL A 158 16.42 8.50 0.06
N PRO A 159 15.67 8.51 -1.06
CA PRO A 159 14.22 8.34 -0.99
C PRO A 159 13.82 7.01 -0.34
N PHE A 160 14.54 5.92 -0.67
CA PHE A 160 14.30 4.60 -0.11
C PHE A 160 14.62 4.53 1.39
N ALA A 161 15.78 5.07 1.80
CA ALA A 161 16.18 5.09 3.21
C ALA A 161 15.20 5.93 4.05
N LEU A 162 14.78 7.10 3.57
CA LEU A 162 13.84 7.96 4.26
C LEU A 162 12.47 7.28 4.42
N THR A 163 11.94 6.67 3.37
CA THR A 163 10.66 5.97 3.46
C THR A 163 10.75 4.72 4.34
N ALA A 164 11.88 3.98 4.30
CA ALA A 164 12.12 2.85 5.21
C ALA A 164 12.17 3.30 6.68
N ILE A 165 12.82 4.41 6.99
CA ILE A 165 12.84 5.00 8.34
C ILE A 165 11.43 5.42 8.75
N ALA A 166 10.69 6.11 7.87
CA ALA A 166 9.31 6.53 8.16
C ALA A 166 8.39 5.33 8.44
N LEU A 167 8.50 4.24 7.67
CA LEU A 167 7.78 2.99 7.91
C LEU A 167 8.19 2.35 9.23
N GLY A 168 9.49 2.32 9.57
CA GLY A 168 9.99 1.78 10.81
C GLY A 168 9.46 2.55 12.03
N LEU A 169 9.56 3.89 11.99
CA LEU A 169 9.01 4.77 13.03
C LEU A 169 7.50 4.57 13.17
N TYR A 170 6.78 4.54 12.06
CA TYR A 170 5.34 4.27 12.08
C TYR A 170 5.02 2.89 12.63
N ALA A 171 5.74 1.83 12.23
CA ALA A 171 5.49 0.47 12.70
C ALA A 171 5.70 0.36 14.21
N VAL A 172 6.79 0.94 14.74
CA VAL A 172 7.05 1.00 16.18
C VAL A 172 5.95 1.79 16.89
N LEU A 173 5.61 2.99 16.41
CA LEU A 173 4.57 3.82 17.00
C LEU A 173 3.20 3.13 16.98
N ALA A 174 2.82 2.53 15.86
CA ALA A 174 1.57 1.81 15.70
C ALA A 174 1.49 0.59 16.61
N TRP A 175 2.59 -0.15 16.79
CA TRP A 175 2.65 -1.29 17.70
C TRP A 175 2.29 -0.92 19.14
N PHE A 176 2.78 0.22 19.63
CA PHE A 176 2.53 0.68 21.00
C PHE A 176 1.25 1.50 21.16
N VAL A 177 0.82 2.23 20.13
CA VAL A 177 -0.30 3.19 20.24
C VAL A 177 -1.61 2.63 19.72
N MET A 178 -1.61 1.81 18.66
CA MET A 178 -2.86 1.30 18.09
C MET A 178 -3.58 0.37 19.06
N ARG A 179 -4.92 0.44 19.03
CA ARG A 179 -5.81 -0.41 19.82
C ARG A 179 -6.89 -1.00 18.92
N ASP A 180 -7.38 -2.18 19.29
CA ASP A 180 -8.58 -2.76 18.66
C ASP A 180 -9.83 -2.05 19.18
N ALA A 181 -10.83 -1.88 18.31
CA ALA A 181 -12.11 -1.29 18.70
C ALA A 181 -12.85 -2.19 19.71
N PRO A 182 -13.57 -1.60 20.68
CA PRO A 182 -14.39 -2.38 21.60
C PRO A 182 -15.48 -3.13 20.84
N GLY A 183 -15.69 -4.40 21.16
CA GLY A 183 -16.70 -5.25 20.51
C GLY A 183 -16.28 -5.84 19.15
N ARG A 184 -14.99 -5.79 18.81
CA ARG A 184 -14.47 -6.50 17.64
C ARG A 184 -14.77 -8.00 17.76
N SER A 185 -15.54 -8.54 16.81
CA SER A 185 -15.75 -9.97 16.65
C SER A 185 -14.84 -10.51 15.54
N VAL A 186 -14.26 -11.69 15.78
CA VAL A 186 -13.50 -12.41 14.75
C VAL A 186 -14.48 -13.26 13.94
N PRO A 187 -14.49 -13.14 12.60
CA PRO A 187 -15.35 -13.98 11.77
C PRO A 187 -15.07 -15.47 12.00
N THR A 188 -16.12 -16.26 12.25
CA THR A 188 -16.04 -17.71 12.46
C THR A 188 -16.09 -18.50 11.14
N THR A 189 -16.53 -17.86 10.05
CA THR A 189 -16.63 -18.48 8.72
C THR A 189 -15.33 -18.35 7.94
N SER A 190 -15.05 -19.35 7.10
CA SER A 190 -13.84 -19.36 6.28
C SER A 190 -13.82 -18.19 5.28
N LEU A 191 -12.63 -17.68 4.97
CA LEU A 191 -12.45 -16.62 3.97
C LEU A 191 -13.08 -17.03 2.62
N MET A 192 -12.86 -18.28 2.18
CA MET A 192 -13.39 -18.79 0.91
C MET A 192 -14.93 -18.82 0.88
N SER A 193 -15.56 -19.17 2.01
CA SER A 193 -17.03 -19.13 2.11
C SER A 193 -17.55 -17.69 1.97
N ARG A 194 -16.89 -16.72 2.62
CA ARG A 194 -17.27 -15.30 2.52
C ARG A 194 -17.03 -14.71 1.13
N LEU A 195 -15.91 -15.05 0.50
CA LEU A 195 -15.60 -14.64 -0.87
C LEU A 195 -16.61 -15.21 -1.87
N SER A 196 -16.89 -16.51 -1.79
CA SER A 196 -17.86 -17.16 -2.69
C SER A 196 -19.27 -16.62 -2.51
N ALA A 197 -19.70 -16.33 -1.28
CA ALA A 197 -21.00 -15.71 -1.00
C ALA A 197 -21.10 -14.32 -1.66
N ASN A 198 -20.06 -13.48 -1.52
CA ASN A 198 -20.05 -12.14 -2.13
C ASN A 198 -19.95 -12.19 -3.66
N ALA A 199 -19.17 -13.11 -4.23
CA ALA A 199 -18.99 -13.25 -5.68
C ALA A 199 -20.28 -13.69 -6.41
N ARG A 200 -21.24 -14.30 -5.70
CA ARG A 200 -22.55 -14.66 -6.26
C ARG A 200 -23.50 -13.47 -6.39
N LEU A 201 -23.22 -12.34 -5.73
CA LEU A 201 -24.07 -11.16 -5.78
C LEU A 201 -23.71 -10.31 -7.01
N ALA A 202 -24.70 -10.01 -7.85
CA ALA A 202 -24.50 -9.16 -9.03
C ALA A 202 -23.96 -7.76 -8.68
N ILE A 203 -24.42 -7.21 -7.54
CA ILE A 203 -23.98 -5.89 -7.04
C ILE A 203 -22.48 -5.86 -6.76
N THR A 204 -21.86 -6.98 -6.36
CA THR A 204 -20.41 -7.06 -6.13
C THR A 204 -19.64 -6.77 -7.42
N TRP A 205 -20.08 -7.34 -8.53
CA TRP A 205 -19.45 -7.12 -9.84
C TRP A 205 -19.70 -5.72 -10.38
N GLN A 206 -20.94 -5.22 -10.24
CA GLN A 206 -21.28 -3.85 -10.63
C GLN A 206 -20.44 -2.83 -9.87
N ALA A 207 -20.33 -2.97 -8.54
CA ALA A 207 -19.50 -2.12 -7.71
C ALA A 207 -18.01 -2.26 -8.04
N SER A 208 -17.53 -3.47 -8.34
CA SER A 208 -16.13 -3.70 -8.73
C SER A 208 -15.78 -3.02 -10.05
N VAL A 209 -16.67 -3.09 -11.06
CA VAL A 209 -16.48 -2.41 -12.35
C VAL A 209 -16.50 -0.89 -12.17
N LEU A 210 -17.46 -0.36 -11.43
CA LEU A 210 -17.52 1.08 -11.14
C LEU A 210 -16.26 1.55 -10.40
N TYR A 211 -15.78 0.76 -9.44
CA TYR A 211 -14.54 1.05 -8.73
C TYR A 211 -13.31 0.99 -9.66
N ALA A 212 -13.20 0.00 -10.52
CA ALA A 212 -12.09 -0.11 -11.48
C ALA A 212 -12.05 1.11 -12.42
N VAL A 213 -13.20 1.54 -12.95
CA VAL A 213 -13.27 2.71 -13.83
C VAL A 213 -12.95 4.01 -13.10
N ALA A 214 -13.48 4.20 -11.89
CA ALA A 214 -13.31 5.45 -11.15
C ALA A 214 -11.93 5.59 -10.47
N PHE A 215 -11.34 4.49 -10.03
CA PHE A 215 -10.09 4.47 -9.26
C PHE A 215 -8.86 4.11 -10.10
N GLY A 216 -9.04 3.69 -11.36
CA GLY A 216 -7.98 3.29 -12.26
C GLY A 216 -7.53 1.85 -11.99
N GLY A 217 -8.20 0.90 -12.65
CA GLY A 217 -7.71 -0.45 -12.91
C GLY A 217 -7.32 -0.60 -14.37
#